data_AF-A0A835N5Y8-F1
#
_entry.id   AF-A0A835N5Y8-F1
#
_cell.length_a   1.000
_cell.length_b   1.000
_cell.length_c   1.000
_cell.angle_alpha   90.00
_cell.angle_beta   90.00
_cell.angle_gamma   90.00
#
_symmetry.space_group_name_H-M   'P 1'
#
loop_
_entity.id
_entity.type
_entity.pdbx_description
1 polymer ?
#
loop_
_entity_poly.entity_id
_entity_poly.type
_entity_poly.pdbx_seq_one_letter_code
_entity_poly.pdbx_strand_id
1 'polypeptide(L)'
;MEDHILRTTILGIISWTTAFHLFRKLLPKRSFEFCNRLVSTVHATLAVALASLSVENWACPVSPLASKSSPSQMQALAVSLSYLIYDLICCQFDKRVSIDNTIHHLVSIVGMAAGLVYRKSASELIAALCMTEISSPFLHLRELLKELGYRDTDLNLAADISFAAIFSFARMVFGPYITWVTVTADNPLIIKAMALGLQLVSAYWFYKIARMKTKSEICLASRIFDQIVFTNGRKLFPKRSFEFCNRLVSTVHATLAVALASLSVENWACPVSPLASKSSPSQMQALAVSLSYLIYDLICCQFDKRVSIDNTIHHLVSIVGMAAGLIYRKCGSEMMAALFITEISSPFLHLREFLKELGYRDTDLNLAADISFAAIFSFARMVFGPYIAWLTLTADNPLIIKAMALGLQLVSAYWFYKIARMVSYKLTKRAASKNLVCARKLS
;
A
#
# COMPACT_ATOMS: atom_id res chain seq x y z
N MET A 1 13.40 33.00 -36.97
CA MET A 1 13.64 31.84 -36.06
C MET A 1 12.68 31.87 -34.87
N GLU A 2 12.46 33.01 -34.20
CA GLU A 2 11.36 33.18 -33.22
C GLU A 2 9.99 32.80 -33.81
N ASP A 3 9.66 33.28 -35.01
CA ASP A 3 8.41 32.92 -35.69
C ASP A 3 8.26 31.41 -35.93
N HIS A 4 9.38 30.71 -36.14
CA HIS A 4 9.37 29.26 -36.36
C HIS A 4 9.05 28.50 -35.06
N ILE A 5 9.60 28.91 -33.92
CA ILE A 5 9.34 28.28 -32.61
C ILE A 5 7.89 28.53 -32.20
N LEU A 6 7.42 29.78 -32.33
CA LEU A 6 6.06 30.15 -32.00
C LEU A 6 5.07 29.37 -32.86
N ARG A 7 5.32 29.30 -34.18
CA ARG A 7 4.53 28.50 -35.11
C ARG A 7 4.52 27.02 -34.75
N THR A 8 5.68 26.43 -34.45
CA THR A 8 5.79 25.02 -34.03
C THR A 8 5.03 24.77 -32.73
N THR A 9 5.08 25.69 -31.78
CA THR A 9 4.37 25.57 -30.50
C THR A 9 2.86 25.62 -30.71
N ILE A 10 2.36 26.60 -31.48
CA ILE A 10 0.92 26.74 -31.78
C ILE A 10 0.40 25.52 -32.55
N LEU A 11 1.10 25.12 -33.62
CA LEU A 11 0.72 23.94 -34.40
C LEU A 11 0.77 22.68 -33.54
N GLY A 12 1.75 22.56 -32.65
CA GLY A 12 1.86 21.45 -31.70
C GLY A 12 0.65 21.36 -30.78
N ILE A 13 0.19 22.48 -30.19
CA ILE A 13 -1.01 22.51 -29.33
C ILE A 13 -2.23 22.00 -30.11
N ILE A 14 -2.40 22.47 -31.36
CA ILE A 14 -3.49 22.04 -32.24
C ILE A 14 -3.36 20.54 -32.55
N SER A 15 -2.15 20.04 -32.84
CA SER A 15 -1.91 18.62 -33.14
C SER A 15 -2.21 17.72 -31.94
N TRP A 16 -1.75 18.06 -30.73
CA TRP A 16 -2.04 17.29 -29.52
C TRP A 16 -3.54 17.28 -29.18
N THR A 17 -4.19 18.44 -29.30
CA THR A 17 -5.66 18.55 -29.14
C THR A 17 -6.41 17.70 -30.17
N THR A 18 -5.94 17.69 -31.43
CA THR A 18 -6.51 16.85 -32.48
C THR A 18 -6.33 15.37 -32.19
N ALA A 19 -5.14 14.95 -31.72
CA ALA A 19 -4.86 13.57 -31.35
C ALA A 19 -5.79 13.10 -30.21
N PHE A 20 -6.03 13.95 -29.22
CA PHE A 20 -6.99 13.67 -28.15
C PHE A 20 -8.41 13.43 -28.68
N HIS A 21 -8.92 14.32 -29.53
CA HIS A 21 -10.25 14.16 -30.12
C HIS A 21 -10.33 12.91 -31.00
N LEU A 22 -9.25 12.55 -31.70
CA LEU A 22 -9.17 11.30 -32.44
C LEU A 22 -9.27 10.09 -31.52
N PHE A 23 -8.52 10.02 -30.42
CA PHE A 23 -8.64 8.94 -29.44
C PHE A 23 -10.04 8.88 -28.83
N ARG A 24 -10.65 10.01 -28.48
CA ARG A 24 -12.03 10.09 -27.99
C ARG A 24 -13.04 9.51 -29.01
N LYS A 25 -12.84 9.80 -30.29
CA LYS A 25 -13.69 9.31 -31.38
C LYS A 25 -13.51 7.81 -31.61
N LEU A 26 -12.27 7.31 -31.58
CA LEU A 26 -11.95 5.90 -31.79
C LEU A 26 -12.32 5.02 -30.59
N LEU A 27 -12.31 5.58 -29.37
CA LEU A 27 -12.56 4.87 -28.12
C LEU A 27 -13.73 5.51 -27.34
N PRO A 28 -14.95 5.56 -27.89
CA PRO A 28 -16.07 6.30 -27.31
C PRO A 28 -16.50 5.77 -25.95
N LYS A 29 -16.21 4.48 -25.67
CA LYS A 29 -16.52 3.81 -24.40
C LYS A 29 -15.49 4.06 -23.28
N ARG A 30 -14.34 4.67 -23.60
CA ARG A 30 -13.27 4.94 -22.63
C ARG A 30 -13.45 6.30 -21.97
N SER A 31 -12.85 6.49 -20.80
CA SER A 31 -12.93 7.75 -20.07
C SER A 31 -12.17 8.89 -20.77
N PHE A 32 -12.42 10.13 -20.33
CA PHE A 32 -11.64 11.30 -20.74
C PHE A 32 -10.17 11.10 -20.38
N GLU A 33 -9.91 10.70 -19.12
CA GLU A 33 -8.57 10.47 -18.59
C GLU A 33 -7.83 9.38 -19.36
N PHE A 34 -8.50 8.29 -19.72
CA PHE A 34 -7.93 7.23 -20.55
C PHE A 34 -7.40 7.75 -21.88
N CYS A 35 -8.22 8.53 -22.58
CA CYS A 35 -7.85 9.08 -23.87
C CYS A 35 -6.73 10.12 -23.74
N ASN A 36 -6.75 10.92 -22.67
CA ASN A 36 -5.66 11.86 -22.37
C ASN A 36 -4.34 11.11 -22.12
N ARG A 37 -4.36 10.05 -21.30
CA ARG A 37 -3.19 9.22 -21.01
C ARG A 37 -2.60 8.54 -22.25
N LEU A 38 -3.42 8.22 -23.26
CA LEU A 38 -2.89 7.76 -24.55
C LEU A 38 -2.09 8.85 -25.26
N VAL A 39 -2.60 10.10 -25.29
CA VAL A 39 -1.85 11.25 -25.81
C VAL A 39 -0.56 11.46 -25.03
N SER A 40 -0.63 11.42 -23.71
CA SER A 40 0.54 11.54 -22.83
C SER A 40 1.60 10.45 -23.08
N THR A 41 1.16 9.21 -23.34
CA THR A 41 2.06 8.10 -23.67
C THR A 41 2.78 8.33 -25.00
N VAL A 42 2.04 8.82 -26.01
CA VAL A 42 2.63 9.19 -27.32
C VAL A 42 3.63 10.33 -27.16
N HIS A 43 3.26 11.37 -26.40
CA HIS A 43 4.16 12.48 -26.10
C HIS A 43 5.44 12.00 -25.42
N ALA A 44 5.33 11.25 -24.32
CA ALA A 44 6.50 10.80 -23.57
C ALA A 44 7.47 9.99 -24.45
N THR A 45 6.92 9.10 -25.28
CA THR A 45 7.71 8.31 -26.24
C THR A 45 8.40 9.20 -27.27
N LEU A 46 7.66 10.16 -27.84
CA LEU A 46 8.18 11.11 -28.82
C LEU A 46 9.23 12.05 -28.20
N ALA A 47 9.00 12.52 -26.97
CA ALA A 47 9.89 13.42 -26.24
C ALA A 47 11.24 12.75 -25.96
N VAL A 48 11.23 11.51 -25.47
CA VAL A 48 12.47 10.74 -25.26
C VAL A 48 13.19 10.49 -26.58
N ALA A 49 12.47 10.15 -27.65
CA ALA A 49 13.07 9.92 -28.96
C ALA A 49 13.70 11.19 -29.54
N LEU A 50 12.96 12.31 -29.59
CA LEU A 50 13.46 13.58 -30.10
C LEU A 50 14.59 14.13 -29.23
N ALA A 51 14.49 14.03 -27.90
CA ALA A 51 15.56 14.41 -26.99
C ALA A 51 16.83 13.62 -27.32
N SER A 52 16.73 12.30 -27.40
CA SER A 52 17.86 11.40 -27.71
C SER A 52 18.49 11.69 -29.08
N LEU A 53 17.68 11.94 -30.11
CA LEU A 53 18.17 12.30 -31.44
C LEU A 53 18.80 13.70 -31.52
N SER A 54 18.47 14.57 -30.56
CA SER A 54 19.01 15.94 -30.48
C SER A 54 20.26 16.08 -29.60
N VAL A 55 20.69 14.99 -28.95
CA VAL A 55 21.96 14.96 -28.19
C VAL A 55 23.13 15.07 -29.18
N GLU A 56 23.96 16.09 -29.01
CA GLU A 56 25.09 16.35 -29.92
C GLU A 56 26.24 15.35 -29.72
N ASN A 57 26.51 14.96 -28.47
CA ASN A 57 27.56 14.01 -28.14
C ASN A 57 27.17 13.12 -26.95
N TRP A 58 26.95 11.84 -27.21
CA TRP A 58 26.60 10.86 -26.18
C TRP A 58 27.72 10.56 -25.17
N ALA A 59 28.98 10.86 -25.50
CA ALA A 59 30.06 10.76 -24.52
C ALA A 59 29.91 11.79 -23.38
N CYS A 60 29.21 12.90 -23.63
CA CYS A 60 28.86 13.88 -22.60
C CYS A 60 27.52 14.56 -22.94
N PRO A 61 26.38 13.92 -22.64
CA PRO A 61 25.05 14.33 -23.14
C PRO A 61 24.58 15.72 -22.70
N VAL A 62 25.16 16.25 -21.61
CA VAL A 62 24.84 17.58 -21.06
C VAL A 62 25.79 18.66 -21.56
N SER A 63 26.77 18.34 -22.40
CA SER A 63 27.79 19.28 -22.87
C SER A 63 27.53 19.71 -24.32
N PRO A 64 27.92 20.94 -24.73
CA PRO A 64 28.43 22.02 -23.88
C PRO A 64 27.36 22.62 -22.97
N LEU A 65 27.75 22.97 -21.74
CA LEU A 65 26.88 23.64 -20.77
C LEU A 65 26.60 25.08 -21.21
N ALA A 66 25.41 25.61 -20.86
CA ALA A 66 25.01 26.98 -21.17
C ALA A 66 25.16 27.31 -22.69
N SER A 67 25.08 26.28 -23.53
CA SER A 67 25.34 26.38 -24.97
C SER A 67 24.17 26.99 -25.72
N LYS A 68 24.46 27.52 -26.91
CA LYS A 68 23.42 27.92 -27.86
C LYS A 68 22.67 26.68 -28.35
N SER A 69 21.35 26.79 -28.37
CA SER A 69 20.49 25.69 -28.78
C SER A 69 20.60 25.39 -30.28
N SER A 70 20.78 24.12 -30.64
CA SER A 70 20.70 23.69 -32.03
C SER A 70 19.24 23.61 -32.52
N PRO A 71 18.97 23.66 -33.83
CA PRO A 71 17.60 23.61 -34.35
C PRO A 71 16.82 22.37 -33.91
N SER A 72 17.47 21.20 -33.84
CA SER A 72 16.84 19.94 -33.42
C SER A 72 16.46 19.96 -31.93
N GLN A 73 17.33 20.50 -31.08
CA GLN A 73 17.04 20.66 -29.65
C GLN A 73 15.88 21.65 -29.44
N MET A 74 15.89 22.77 -30.15
CA MET A 74 14.80 23.76 -30.09
C MET A 74 13.47 23.16 -30.57
N GLN A 75 13.49 22.32 -31.61
CA GLN A 75 12.31 21.61 -32.09
C GLN A 75 11.78 20.62 -31.05
N ALA A 76 12.66 19.81 -30.45
CA ALA A 76 12.28 18.86 -29.40
C ALA A 76 11.66 19.55 -28.17
N LEU A 77 12.24 20.67 -27.74
CA LEU A 77 11.72 21.49 -26.65
C LEU A 77 10.38 22.16 -27.02
N ALA A 78 10.22 22.68 -28.24
CA ALA A 78 8.98 23.31 -28.69
C ALA A 78 7.81 22.32 -28.79
N VAL A 79 8.06 21.12 -29.32
CA VAL A 79 7.06 20.04 -29.38
C VAL A 79 6.64 19.62 -27.97
N SER A 80 7.60 19.53 -27.03
CA SER A 80 7.30 19.16 -25.64
C SER A 80 6.59 20.26 -24.87
N LEU A 81 7.00 21.51 -25.05
CA LEU A 81 6.32 22.69 -24.51
C LEU A 81 4.86 22.74 -24.98
N SER A 82 4.60 22.50 -26.26
CA SER A 82 3.23 22.48 -26.80
C SER A 82 2.35 21.41 -26.16
N TYR A 83 2.92 20.23 -25.88
CA TYR A 83 2.22 19.17 -25.18
C TYR A 83 1.91 19.58 -23.74
N LEU A 84 2.89 20.12 -23.01
CA LEU A 84 2.71 20.52 -21.61
C LEU A 84 1.63 21.59 -21.46
N ILE A 85 1.54 22.54 -22.41
CA ILE A 85 0.45 23.54 -22.44
C ILE A 85 -0.90 22.87 -22.68
N TYR A 86 -0.98 22.00 -23.70
CA TYR A 86 -2.18 21.21 -23.98
C TYR A 86 -2.64 20.39 -22.77
N ASP A 87 -1.72 19.65 -22.12
CA ASP A 87 -2.03 18.75 -21.01
C ASP A 87 -2.43 19.54 -19.76
N LEU A 88 -1.79 20.69 -19.49
CA LEU A 88 -2.20 21.59 -18.41
C LEU A 88 -3.63 22.09 -18.59
N ILE A 89 -4.03 22.43 -19.82
CA ILE A 89 -5.41 22.83 -20.16
C ILE A 89 -6.36 21.64 -19.96
N CYS A 90 -6.02 20.46 -20.49
CA CYS A 90 -6.83 19.25 -20.34
C CYS A 90 -7.03 18.85 -18.87
N CYS A 91 -6.01 19.02 -18.04
CA CYS A 91 -6.08 18.75 -16.60
C CYS A 91 -7.12 19.62 -15.86
N GLN A 92 -7.48 20.81 -16.37
CA GLN A 92 -8.52 21.65 -15.77
C GLN A 92 -9.93 21.10 -15.98
N PHE A 93 -10.12 20.22 -16.96
CA PHE A 93 -11.40 19.57 -17.24
C PHE A 93 -11.56 18.24 -16.50
N ASP A 94 -10.54 17.79 -15.78
CA ASP A 94 -10.64 16.59 -14.95
C ASP A 94 -11.38 16.88 -13.64
N LYS A 95 -12.07 15.87 -13.10
CA LYS A 95 -12.91 15.99 -11.90
C LYS A 95 -12.11 16.28 -10.63
N ARG A 96 -10.78 16.12 -10.66
CA ARG A 96 -9.88 16.39 -9.54
C ARG A 96 -8.61 17.07 -10.02
N VAL A 97 -8.51 18.38 -9.78
CA VAL A 97 -7.28 19.14 -10.02
C VAL A 97 -6.23 18.76 -8.97
N SER A 98 -5.13 18.16 -9.41
CA SER A 98 -3.97 17.91 -8.54
C SER A 98 -3.05 19.12 -8.51
N ILE A 99 -2.95 19.78 -7.35
CA ILE A 99 -2.05 20.93 -7.15
C ILE A 99 -0.60 20.55 -7.47
N ASP A 100 -0.16 19.35 -7.09
CA ASP A 100 1.21 18.91 -7.36
C ASP A 100 1.49 18.70 -8.86
N ASN A 101 0.50 18.25 -9.63
CA ASN A 101 0.62 18.15 -11.08
C ASN A 101 0.65 19.55 -11.73
N THR A 102 -0.21 20.47 -11.27
CA THR A 102 -0.21 21.86 -11.77
C THR A 102 1.14 22.54 -11.55
N ILE A 103 1.74 22.39 -10.35
CA ILE A 103 3.07 22.95 -10.05
C ILE A 103 4.13 22.35 -10.98
N HIS A 104 4.10 21.03 -11.20
CA HIS A 104 4.99 20.36 -12.14
C HIS A 104 4.89 20.97 -13.55
N HIS A 105 3.68 21.08 -14.10
CA HIS A 105 3.47 21.65 -15.43
C HIS A 105 3.95 23.10 -15.51
N LEU A 106 3.65 23.94 -14.52
CA LEU A 106 4.08 25.34 -14.52
C LEU A 106 5.60 25.46 -14.52
N VAL A 107 6.29 24.71 -13.68
CA VAL A 107 7.77 24.72 -13.62
C VAL A 107 8.37 24.25 -14.95
N SER A 108 7.84 23.18 -15.52
CA SER A 108 8.31 22.63 -16.81
C SER A 108 8.05 23.58 -17.98
N ILE A 109 6.86 24.18 -18.06
CA ILE A 109 6.47 25.13 -19.10
C ILE A 109 7.36 26.38 -19.04
N VAL A 110 7.51 26.99 -17.86
CA VAL A 110 8.33 28.19 -17.68
C VAL A 110 9.80 27.89 -17.98
N GLY A 111 10.32 26.73 -17.55
CA GLY A 111 11.70 26.31 -17.81
C GLY A 111 11.99 26.11 -19.30
N MET A 112 11.13 25.37 -20.00
CA MET A 112 11.29 25.14 -21.45
C MET A 112 11.08 26.43 -22.27
N ALA A 113 10.08 27.25 -21.91
CA ALA A 113 9.84 28.53 -22.56
C ALA A 113 11.04 29.47 -22.39
N ALA A 114 11.63 29.55 -21.18
CA ALA A 114 12.84 30.31 -20.95
C ALA A 114 14.00 29.80 -21.82
N GLY A 115 14.23 28.49 -21.88
CA GLY A 115 15.24 27.89 -22.75
C GLY A 115 15.09 28.29 -24.22
N LEU A 116 13.86 28.26 -24.74
CA LEU A 116 13.55 28.65 -26.12
C LEU A 116 13.71 30.16 -26.37
N VAL A 117 13.31 31.01 -25.42
CA VAL A 117 13.43 32.47 -25.54
C VAL A 117 14.88 32.93 -25.46
N TYR A 118 15.63 32.45 -24.46
CA TYR A 118 17.06 32.78 -24.30
C TYR A 118 17.97 32.04 -25.28
N ARG A 119 17.47 30.97 -25.92
CA ARG A 119 18.23 30.08 -26.83
C ARG A 119 19.51 29.56 -26.19
N LYS A 120 19.42 29.23 -24.90
CA LYS A 120 20.55 28.82 -24.05
C LYS A 120 20.15 27.62 -23.22
N SER A 121 21.14 26.83 -22.79
CA SER A 121 20.96 25.66 -21.91
C SER A 121 20.26 24.47 -22.56
N ALA A 122 20.32 24.32 -23.88
CA ALA A 122 19.56 23.27 -24.56
C ALA A 122 20.06 21.87 -24.22
N SER A 123 21.38 21.64 -24.12
CA SER A 123 21.91 20.33 -23.74
C SER A 123 21.41 19.90 -22.36
N GLU A 124 21.36 20.81 -21.39
CA GLU A 124 20.81 20.53 -20.07
C GLU A 124 19.29 20.30 -20.09
N LEU A 125 18.53 21.12 -20.83
CA LEU A 125 17.08 20.99 -20.94
C LEU A 125 16.66 19.71 -21.69
N ILE A 126 17.42 19.28 -22.69
CA ILE A 126 17.21 18.02 -23.42
C ILE A 126 17.52 16.82 -22.53
N ALA A 127 18.62 16.87 -21.77
CA ALA A 127 18.92 15.84 -20.78
C ALA A 127 17.82 15.77 -19.71
N ALA A 128 17.35 16.92 -19.21
CA ALA A 128 16.25 17.00 -18.26
C ALA A 128 14.96 16.40 -18.86
N LEU A 129 14.58 16.80 -20.08
CA LEU A 129 13.41 16.28 -20.80
C LEU A 129 13.47 14.74 -20.92
N CYS A 130 14.62 14.20 -21.34
CA CYS A 130 14.81 12.76 -21.46
C CYS A 130 14.64 12.05 -20.10
N MET A 131 15.32 12.53 -19.06
CA MET A 131 15.28 11.92 -17.72
C MET A 131 13.92 12.05 -17.05
N THR A 132 13.17 13.13 -17.32
CA THR A 132 11.82 13.27 -16.77
C THR A 132 10.82 12.39 -17.51
N GLU A 133 10.90 12.29 -18.83
CA GLU A 133 9.90 11.58 -19.62
C GLU A 133 10.11 10.06 -19.73
N ILE A 134 11.32 9.54 -19.48
CA ILE A 134 11.60 8.10 -19.62
C ILE A 134 10.73 7.20 -18.71
N SER A 135 10.25 7.73 -17.58
CA SER A 135 9.33 7.02 -16.68
C SER A 135 7.85 7.14 -17.07
N SER A 136 7.47 8.15 -17.85
CA SER A 136 6.08 8.52 -18.12
C SER A 136 5.28 7.44 -18.87
N PRO A 137 5.81 6.68 -19.85
CA PRO A 137 5.06 5.62 -20.50
C PRO A 137 4.57 4.56 -19.50
N PHE A 138 5.39 4.21 -18.51
CA PHE A 138 5.04 3.26 -17.45
C PHE A 138 4.03 3.86 -16.46
N LEU A 139 4.13 5.16 -16.17
CA LEU A 139 3.12 5.90 -15.37
C LEU A 139 1.74 5.89 -16.03
N HIS A 140 1.67 6.07 -17.35
CA HIS A 140 0.39 6.02 -18.05
C HIS A 140 -0.10 4.58 -18.18
N LEU A 141 0.78 3.64 -18.51
CA LEU A 141 0.44 2.21 -18.63
C LEU A 141 -0.21 1.66 -17.36
N ARG A 142 0.32 1.98 -16.17
CA ARG A 142 -0.25 1.48 -14.91
C ARG A 142 -1.70 1.95 -14.67
N GLU A 143 -2.05 3.16 -15.08
CA GLU A 143 -3.41 3.68 -14.90
C GLU A 143 -4.34 3.19 -16.02
N LEU A 144 -3.83 3.08 -17.26
CA LEU A 144 -4.56 2.49 -18.38
C LEU A 144 -4.95 1.03 -18.06
N LEU A 145 -4.02 0.22 -17.55
CA LEU A 145 -4.28 -1.17 -17.16
C LEU A 145 -5.40 -1.29 -16.11
N LYS A 146 -5.44 -0.37 -15.14
CA LYS A 146 -6.50 -0.35 -14.12
C LYS A 146 -7.88 -0.11 -14.73
N GLU A 147 -8.00 0.81 -15.69
CA GLU A 147 -9.27 1.06 -16.40
C GLU A 147 -9.63 -0.07 -17.37
N LEU A 148 -8.65 -0.79 -17.90
CA LEU A 148 -8.86 -1.99 -18.73
C LEU A 148 -9.30 -3.22 -17.92
N GLY A 149 -9.36 -3.15 -16.58
CA GLY A 149 -9.75 -4.26 -15.71
C GLY A 149 -8.59 -5.13 -15.23
N TYR A 150 -7.34 -4.74 -15.50
CA TYR A 150 -6.14 -5.46 -15.06
C TYR A 150 -5.62 -4.97 -13.70
N ARG A 151 -6.46 -4.33 -12.89
CA ARG A 151 -6.07 -3.87 -11.54
C ARG A 151 -5.61 -5.07 -10.69
N ASP A 152 -4.52 -4.89 -9.94
CA ASP A 152 -3.94 -5.89 -9.03
C ASP A 152 -3.47 -7.20 -9.70
N THR A 153 -3.26 -7.17 -11.03
CA THR A 153 -2.64 -8.28 -11.77
C THR A 153 -1.11 -8.16 -11.81
N ASP A 154 -0.40 -9.25 -12.12
CA ASP A 154 1.06 -9.24 -12.31
C ASP A 154 1.52 -8.24 -13.38
N LEU A 155 0.72 -8.05 -14.44
CA LEU A 155 1.00 -7.07 -15.49
C LEU A 155 0.91 -5.63 -14.96
N ASN A 156 -0.09 -5.34 -14.11
CA ASN A 156 -0.21 -4.03 -13.47
C ASN A 156 0.88 -3.80 -12.43
N LEU A 157 1.23 -4.84 -11.67
CA LEU A 157 2.36 -4.81 -10.74
C LEU A 157 3.68 -4.55 -11.45
N ALA A 158 3.93 -5.19 -12.60
CA ALA A 158 5.12 -4.96 -13.40
C ALA A 158 5.20 -3.50 -13.89
N ALA A 159 4.09 -2.91 -14.33
CA ALA A 159 4.03 -1.50 -14.70
C ALA A 159 4.30 -0.56 -13.50
N ASP A 160 3.73 -0.87 -12.32
CA ASP A 160 3.95 -0.14 -11.07
C ASP A 160 5.43 -0.16 -10.64
N ILE A 161 6.06 -1.34 -10.66
CA ILE A 161 7.47 -1.52 -10.31
C ILE A 161 8.37 -0.82 -11.32
N SER A 162 8.10 -0.99 -12.62
CA SER A 162 8.89 -0.38 -13.70
C SER A 162 8.85 1.14 -13.62
N PHE A 163 7.65 1.72 -13.47
CA PHE A 163 7.51 3.16 -13.26
C PHE A 163 8.33 3.63 -12.05
N ALA A 164 8.15 2.99 -10.89
CA ALA A 164 8.84 3.41 -9.67
C ALA A 164 10.36 3.29 -9.78
N ALA A 165 10.88 2.21 -10.38
CA ALA A 165 12.30 1.99 -10.54
C ALA A 165 12.92 3.01 -11.50
N ILE A 166 12.32 3.19 -12.69
CA ILE A 166 12.81 4.11 -13.71
C ILE A 166 12.71 5.55 -13.22
N PHE A 167 11.59 5.94 -12.60
CA PHE A 167 11.43 7.27 -12.00
C PHE A 167 12.52 7.56 -10.96
N SER A 168 12.75 6.61 -10.04
CA SER A 168 13.73 6.78 -8.97
C SER A 168 15.14 6.89 -9.53
N PHE A 169 15.51 6.01 -10.45
CA PHE A 169 16.83 6.01 -11.05
C PHE A 169 17.08 7.27 -11.88
N ALA A 170 16.20 7.58 -12.84
CA ALA A 170 16.36 8.72 -13.72
C ALA A 170 16.36 10.05 -12.95
N ARG A 171 15.44 10.24 -11.99
CA ARG A 171 15.24 11.55 -11.36
C ARG A 171 15.98 11.73 -10.04
N MET A 172 16.30 10.67 -9.30
CA MET A 172 17.04 10.79 -8.03
C MET A 172 18.54 10.48 -8.16
N VAL A 173 18.96 9.77 -9.21
CA VAL A 173 20.39 9.55 -9.48
C VAL A 173 20.91 10.61 -10.47
N PHE A 174 20.31 10.71 -11.66
CA PHE A 174 20.78 11.67 -12.68
C PHE A 174 20.19 13.08 -12.51
N GLY A 175 18.95 13.20 -12.04
CA GLY A 175 18.28 14.48 -11.82
C GLY A 175 19.12 15.49 -11.02
N PRO A 176 19.66 15.15 -9.83
CA PRO A 176 20.51 16.06 -9.06
C PRO A 176 21.75 16.52 -9.81
N TYR A 177 22.39 15.64 -10.59
CA TYR A 177 23.55 16.00 -11.41
C TYR A 177 23.18 17.00 -12.51
N ILE A 178 22.09 16.75 -13.25
CA ILE A 178 21.59 17.66 -14.30
C ILE A 178 21.22 19.02 -13.70
N THR A 179 20.52 19.04 -12.56
CA THR A 179 20.19 20.28 -11.84
C THR A 179 21.45 21.00 -11.40
N TRP A 180 22.43 20.29 -10.84
CA TRP A 180 23.69 20.89 -10.40
C TRP A 180 24.41 21.57 -11.57
N VAL A 181 24.67 20.86 -12.68
CA VAL A 181 25.35 21.45 -13.84
C VAL A 181 24.58 22.64 -14.42
N THR A 182 23.24 22.58 -14.44
CA THR A 182 22.38 23.67 -14.93
C THR A 182 22.51 24.92 -14.06
N VAL A 183 22.53 24.75 -12.73
CA VAL A 183 22.60 25.84 -11.75
C VAL A 183 24.00 26.44 -11.67
N THR A 184 25.06 25.64 -11.83
CA THR A 184 26.45 26.12 -11.78
C THR A 184 26.90 26.76 -13.09
N ALA A 185 26.33 26.37 -14.23
CA ALA A 185 26.64 26.97 -15.52
C ALA A 185 26.16 28.43 -15.60
N ASP A 186 26.64 29.16 -16.62
CA ASP A 186 26.26 30.54 -16.91
C ASP A 186 24.85 30.65 -17.53
N ASN A 187 23.84 30.07 -16.87
CA ASN A 187 22.46 30.09 -17.33
C ASN A 187 21.67 31.28 -16.74
N PRO A 188 20.66 31.80 -17.44
CA PRO A 188 19.72 32.78 -16.88
C PRO A 188 19.12 32.29 -15.56
N LEU A 189 18.94 33.20 -14.60
CA LEU A 189 18.41 32.87 -13.26
C LEU A 189 17.10 32.09 -13.31
N ILE A 190 16.22 32.40 -14.28
CA ILE A 190 14.95 31.69 -14.44
C ILE A 190 15.15 30.21 -14.80
N ILE A 191 16.11 29.86 -15.65
CA ILE A 191 16.40 28.46 -16.01
C ILE A 191 16.93 27.71 -14.78
N LYS A 192 17.82 28.35 -14.00
CA LYS A 192 18.35 27.79 -12.75
C LYS A 192 17.23 27.53 -11.73
N ALA A 193 16.34 28.50 -11.55
CA ALA A 193 15.21 28.40 -10.64
C ALA A 193 14.25 27.28 -11.05
N MET A 194 13.94 27.15 -12.35
CA MET A 194 13.06 26.09 -12.84
C MET A 194 13.70 24.70 -12.76
N ALA A 195 15.01 24.58 -13.00
CA ALA A 195 15.74 23.32 -12.83
C ALA A 195 15.72 22.84 -11.36
N LEU A 196 15.92 23.76 -10.40
CA LEU A 196 15.79 23.45 -8.98
C LEU A 196 14.34 23.09 -8.62
N GLY A 197 13.37 23.85 -9.11
CA GLY A 197 11.95 23.58 -8.90
C GLY A 197 11.54 22.19 -9.38
N LEU A 198 12.01 21.78 -10.56
CA LEU A 198 11.71 20.49 -11.15
C LEU A 198 12.32 19.33 -10.35
N GLN A 199 13.52 19.52 -9.79
CA GLN A 199 14.14 18.56 -8.89
C GLN A 199 13.38 18.44 -7.56
N LEU A 200 12.90 19.55 -7.00
CA LEU A 200 12.11 19.54 -5.77
C LEU A 200 10.75 18.83 -5.95
N VAL A 201 10.05 19.10 -7.06
CA VAL A 201 8.83 18.37 -7.42
C VAL A 201 9.10 16.87 -7.57
N SER A 202 10.21 16.51 -8.23
CA SER A 202 10.60 15.12 -8.40
C SER A 202 10.92 14.44 -7.06
N ALA A 203 11.61 15.12 -6.14
CA ALA A 203 11.90 14.61 -4.80
C ALA A 203 10.61 14.42 -3.96
N TYR A 204 9.65 15.34 -4.07
CA TYR A 204 8.34 15.21 -3.42
C TYR A 204 7.57 13.99 -3.92
N TRP A 205 7.54 13.75 -5.22
CA TRP A 205 6.90 12.55 -5.79
C TRP A 205 7.66 11.26 -5.44
N PHE A 206 9.00 11.28 -5.40
CA PHE A 206 9.79 10.15 -4.92
C PHE A 206 9.42 9.79 -3.48
N TYR A 207 9.31 10.79 -2.59
CA TYR A 207 8.84 10.58 -1.22
C TYR A 207 7.45 9.93 -1.16
N LYS A 208 6.50 10.39 -1.98
CA LYS A 208 5.17 9.76 -2.10
C LYS A 208 5.28 8.29 -2.53
N ILE A 209 6.08 7.99 -3.56
CA ILE A 209 6.27 6.62 -4.10
C ILE A 209 6.90 5.71 -3.04
N ALA A 210 7.98 6.13 -2.40
CA ALA A 210 8.69 5.37 -1.36
C ALA A 210 7.77 5.04 -0.17
N ARG A 211 6.96 6.01 0.27
CA ARG A 211 6.02 5.83 1.39
C ARG A 211 4.86 4.88 1.07
N MET A 212 4.45 4.76 -0.20
CA MET A 212 3.42 3.81 -0.62
C MET A 212 3.96 2.38 -0.66
N LYS A 213 5.20 2.18 -1.12
CA LYS A 213 5.84 0.85 -1.18
C LYS A 213 6.07 0.21 0.18
N THR A 214 6.60 0.95 1.16
CA THR A 214 6.90 0.37 2.50
C THR A 214 5.68 -0.18 3.22
N LYS A 215 4.48 0.37 2.97
CA LYS A 215 3.23 -0.10 3.57
C LYS A 215 2.60 -1.24 2.76
N SER A 216 2.68 -1.19 1.43
CA SER A 216 2.08 -2.19 0.53
C SER A 216 2.92 -3.47 0.46
N GLU A 217 4.25 -3.37 0.47
CA GLU A 217 5.15 -4.55 0.35
C GLU A 217 5.09 -5.42 1.60
N ILE A 218 5.00 -4.83 2.80
CA ILE A 218 4.81 -5.59 4.05
C ILE A 218 3.46 -6.32 4.05
N CYS A 219 2.38 -5.64 3.66
CA CYS A 219 1.06 -6.27 3.60
C CYS A 219 0.98 -7.35 2.51
N LEU A 220 1.58 -7.10 1.33
CA LEU A 220 1.59 -8.04 0.22
C LEU A 220 2.46 -9.25 0.53
N ALA A 221 3.67 -9.06 1.08
CA ALA A 221 4.54 -10.15 1.50
C ALA A 221 3.89 -11.02 2.58
N SER A 222 3.18 -10.41 3.54
CA SER A 222 2.41 -11.16 4.54
C SER A 222 1.29 -11.98 3.91
N ARG A 223 0.52 -11.43 2.97
CA ARG A 223 -0.52 -12.19 2.26
C ARG A 223 0.04 -13.33 1.41
N ILE A 224 1.18 -13.09 0.75
CA ILE A 224 1.88 -14.12 -0.02
C ILE A 224 2.36 -15.23 0.91
N PHE A 225 2.92 -14.88 2.07
CA PHE A 225 3.31 -15.84 3.09
C PHE A 225 2.13 -16.69 3.57
N ASP A 226 0.99 -16.07 3.90
CA ASP A 226 -0.23 -16.76 4.32
C ASP A 226 -0.73 -17.73 3.23
N GLN A 227 -0.71 -17.29 1.96
CA GLN A 227 -1.08 -18.11 0.81
C GLN A 227 -0.11 -19.28 0.57
N ILE A 228 1.19 -19.06 0.78
CA ILE A 228 2.22 -20.12 0.68
C ILE A 228 2.00 -21.16 1.77
N VAL A 229 1.79 -20.74 3.02
CA VAL A 229 1.51 -21.64 4.15
C VAL A 229 0.24 -22.44 3.87
N PHE A 230 -0.82 -21.81 3.39
CA PHE A 230 -2.05 -22.48 3.01
C PHE A 230 -1.84 -23.51 1.91
N THR A 231 -1.18 -23.12 0.82
CA THR A 231 -0.96 -23.99 -0.36
C THR A 231 -0.06 -25.16 -0.01
N ASN A 232 1.00 -24.93 0.77
CA ASN A 232 1.88 -26.00 1.26
C ASN A 232 1.16 -26.91 2.25
N GLY A 233 0.30 -26.36 3.12
CA GLY A 233 -0.57 -27.14 3.99
C GLY A 233 -1.49 -28.08 3.20
N ARG A 234 -2.12 -27.58 2.11
CA ARG A 234 -2.93 -28.41 1.20
C ARG A 234 -2.13 -29.52 0.52
N LYS A 235 -0.86 -29.26 0.17
CA LYS A 235 0.04 -30.27 -0.43
C LYS A 235 0.49 -31.32 0.58
N LEU A 236 0.86 -30.90 1.79
CA LEU A 236 1.35 -31.78 2.86
C LEU A 236 0.22 -32.60 3.49
N PHE A 237 -1.00 -32.05 3.54
CA PHE A 237 -2.16 -32.67 4.15
C PHE A 237 -3.36 -32.76 3.18
N PRO A 238 -3.23 -33.46 2.03
CA PRO A 238 -4.23 -33.44 0.97
C PRO A 238 -5.57 -34.06 1.39
N LYS A 239 -5.55 -34.96 2.39
CA LYS A 239 -6.74 -35.62 2.96
C LYS A 239 -7.46 -34.79 4.03
N ARG A 240 -6.90 -33.63 4.43
CA ARG A 240 -7.50 -32.77 5.46
C ARG A 240 -8.40 -31.72 4.86
N SER A 241 -9.27 -31.16 5.71
CA SER A 241 -10.27 -30.18 5.30
C SER A 241 -9.63 -28.84 4.87
N PHE A 242 -10.40 -28.00 4.17
CA PHE A 242 -10.02 -26.61 3.90
C PHE A 242 -9.79 -25.86 5.21
N GLU A 243 -10.71 -26.03 6.17
CA GLU A 243 -10.67 -25.41 7.50
C GLU A 243 -9.40 -25.83 8.27
N PHE A 244 -8.98 -27.09 8.18
CA PHE A 244 -7.72 -27.55 8.77
C PHE A 244 -6.52 -26.77 8.23
N CYS A 245 -6.44 -26.60 6.92
CA CYS A 245 -5.33 -25.89 6.30
C CYS A 245 -5.38 -24.39 6.62
N ASN A 246 -6.57 -23.78 6.67
CA ASN A 246 -6.73 -22.39 7.09
C ASN A 246 -6.28 -22.20 8.55
N ARG A 247 -6.68 -23.10 9.46
CA ARG A 247 -6.29 -23.06 10.87
C ARG A 247 -4.78 -23.19 11.08
N LEU A 248 -4.04 -23.84 10.17
CA LEU A 248 -2.57 -23.85 10.22
C LEU A 248 -2.02 -22.44 10.00
N VAL A 249 -2.52 -21.72 9.00
CA VAL A 249 -2.17 -20.31 8.75
C VAL A 249 -2.52 -19.46 9.97
N SER A 250 -3.73 -19.63 10.52
CA SER A 250 -4.16 -18.92 11.73
C SER A 250 -3.24 -19.16 12.94
N THR A 251 -2.76 -20.39 13.12
CA THR A 251 -1.85 -20.74 14.22
C THR A 251 -0.48 -20.09 14.05
N VAL A 252 0.04 -20.08 12.82
CA VAL A 252 1.30 -19.39 12.48
C VAL A 252 1.14 -17.89 12.70
N HIS A 253 0.04 -17.31 12.22
CA HIS A 253 -0.27 -15.90 12.42
C HIS A 253 -0.31 -15.53 13.90
N ALA A 254 -1.10 -16.24 14.70
CA ALA A 254 -1.24 -15.93 16.12
C ALA A 254 0.11 -15.96 16.85
N THR A 255 0.95 -16.96 16.54
CA THR A 255 2.29 -17.08 17.12
C THR A 255 3.18 -15.91 16.71
N LEU A 256 3.15 -15.54 15.42
CA LEU A 256 3.91 -14.41 14.89
C LEU A 256 3.42 -13.08 15.45
N ALA A 257 2.10 -12.88 15.56
CA ALA A 257 1.49 -11.68 16.10
C ALA A 257 1.87 -11.46 17.56
N VAL A 258 1.83 -12.51 18.39
CA VAL A 258 2.29 -12.46 19.79
C VAL A 258 3.78 -12.13 19.85
N ALA A 259 4.61 -12.76 19.02
CA ALA A 259 6.05 -12.51 18.99
C ALA A 259 6.38 -11.06 18.56
N LEU A 260 5.79 -10.59 17.46
CA LEU A 260 5.99 -9.22 16.96
C LEU A 260 5.47 -8.16 17.93
N ALA A 261 4.28 -8.39 18.52
CA ALA A 261 3.74 -7.51 19.55
C ALA A 261 4.72 -7.41 20.72
N SER A 262 5.20 -8.55 21.23
CA SER A 262 6.15 -8.62 22.35
C SER A 262 7.47 -7.91 22.04
N LEU A 263 8.05 -8.14 20.85
CA LEU A 263 9.32 -7.54 20.44
C LEU A 263 9.20 -6.03 20.15
N SER A 264 7.98 -5.53 19.97
CA SER A 264 7.72 -4.10 19.71
C SER A 264 7.32 -3.31 20.96
N VAL A 265 7.24 -3.96 22.13
CA VAL A 265 7.07 -3.29 23.43
C VAL A 265 8.34 -2.52 23.77
N GLU A 266 8.22 -1.20 23.94
CA GLU A 266 9.36 -0.33 24.23
C GLU A 266 9.88 -0.51 25.66
N ASN A 267 8.98 -0.69 26.62
CA ASN A 267 9.32 -0.89 28.02
C ASN A 267 8.36 -1.85 28.70
N TRP A 268 8.85 -3.04 29.06
CA TRP A 268 8.07 -4.07 29.74
C TRP A 268 7.63 -3.70 31.17
N ALA A 269 8.27 -2.71 31.81
CA ALA A 269 7.79 -2.19 33.08
C ALA A 269 6.44 -1.46 32.94
N CYS A 270 6.13 -0.96 31.73
CA CYS A 270 4.86 -0.33 31.42
C CYS A 270 4.49 -0.59 29.94
N PRO A 271 4.01 -1.80 29.60
CA PRO A 271 3.93 -2.26 28.21
C PRO A 271 2.90 -1.50 27.35
N VAL A 272 2.00 -0.76 28.00
CA VAL A 272 0.93 0.02 27.34
C VAL A 272 1.30 1.51 27.26
N SER A 273 2.48 1.91 27.73
CA SER A 273 2.95 3.31 27.70
C SER A 273 3.94 3.54 26.54
N PRO A 274 4.03 4.77 26.00
CA PRO A 274 3.13 5.91 26.21
C PRO A 274 1.77 5.74 25.50
N LEU A 275 0.69 6.26 26.10
CA LEU A 275 -0.66 6.24 25.54
C LEU A 275 -0.82 7.25 24.39
N ALA A 276 -1.69 6.95 23.44
CA ALA A 276 -1.95 7.73 22.22
C ALA A 276 -0.67 8.13 21.46
N SER A 277 0.39 7.35 21.66
CA SER A 277 1.72 7.64 21.17
C SER A 277 1.83 7.35 19.68
N LYS A 278 2.81 8.00 19.05
CA LYS A 278 3.14 7.73 17.66
C LYS A 278 3.70 6.32 17.55
N SER A 279 3.09 5.50 16.69
CA SER A 279 3.53 4.11 16.52
C SER A 279 4.96 4.03 15.98
N SER A 280 5.79 3.19 16.61
CA SER A 280 7.14 2.90 16.14
C SER A 280 7.13 2.06 14.84
N PRO A 281 8.22 2.00 14.07
CA PRO A 281 8.27 1.18 12.86
C PRO A 281 7.94 -0.31 13.10
N SER A 282 8.40 -0.89 14.21
CA SER A 282 8.13 -2.29 14.56
C SER A 282 6.66 -2.52 14.92
N GLN A 283 6.05 -1.59 15.66
CA GLN A 283 4.61 -1.62 15.96
C GLN A 283 3.78 -1.50 14.68
N MET A 284 4.17 -0.60 13.77
CA MET A 284 3.53 -0.47 12.46
C MET A 284 3.66 -1.74 11.62
N GLN A 285 4.80 -2.42 11.67
CA GLN A 285 5.03 -3.69 10.98
C GLN A 285 4.13 -4.80 11.55
N ALA A 286 4.06 -4.94 12.87
CA ALA A 286 3.19 -5.91 13.53
C ALA A 286 1.72 -5.72 13.14
N LEU A 287 1.23 -4.46 13.15
CA LEU A 287 -0.12 -4.13 12.71
C LEU A 287 -0.38 -4.43 11.23
N ALA A 288 0.59 -4.16 10.36
CA ALA A 288 0.46 -4.44 8.94
C ALA A 288 0.37 -5.94 8.63
N VAL A 289 1.19 -6.75 9.32
CA VAL A 289 1.14 -8.22 9.24
C VAL A 289 -0.22 -8.74 9.73
N SER A 290 -0.69 -8.30 10.90
CA SER A 290 -1.99 -8.73 11.43
C SER A 290 -3.18 -8.26 10.62
N LEU A 291 -3.17 -7.03 10.11
CA LEU A 291 -4.22 -6.54 9.22
C LEU A 291 -4.30 -7.39 7.94
N SER A 292 -3.14 -7.78 7.40
CA SER A 292 -3.07 -8.59 6.19
C SER A 292 -3.66 -9.98 6.38
N TYR A 293 -3.28 -10.64 7.47
CA TYR A 293 -3.85 -11.91 7.87
C TYR A 293 -5.36 -11.81 8.11
N LEU A 294 -5.85 -10.79 8.84
CA LEU A 294 -7.28 -10.66 9.12
C LEU A 294 -8.13 -10.49 7.85
N ILE A 295 -7.60 -9.82 6.83
CA ILE A 295 -8.26 -9.73 5.52
C ILE A 295 -8.25 -11.08 4.81
N TYR A 296 -7.12 -11.79 4.82
CA TYR A 296 -7.02 -13.16 4.29
C TYR A 296 -8.05 -14.09 4.97
N ASP A 297 -8.09 -14.11 6.30
CA ASP A 297 -8.94 -15.01 7.07
C ASP A 297 -10.43 -14.68 6.89
N LEU A 298 -10.79 -13.40 6.80
CA LEU A 298 -12.16 -12.97 6.48
C LEU A 298 -12.63 -13.50 5.11
N ILE A 299 -11.73 -13.50 4.12
CA ILE A 299 -12.01 -14.05 2.78
C ILE A 299 -12.18 -15.57 2.87
N CYS A 300 -11.26 -16.27 3.55
CA CYS A 300 -11.32 -17.71 3.74
C CYS A 300 -12.60 -18.16 4.46
N CYS A 301 -13.05 -17.40 5.46
CA CYS A 301 -14.30 -17.64 6.18
C CYS A 301 -15.55 -17.60 5.29
N GLN A 302 -15.51 -16.93 4.12
CA GLN A 302 -16.65 -16.93 3.18
C GLN A 302 -16.80 -18.27 2.43
N PHE A 303 -15.75 -19.10 2.41
CA PHE A 303 -15.77 -20.42 1.79
C PHE A 303 -16.18 -21.53 2.76
N ASP A 304 -16.37 -21.22 4.04
CA ASP A 304 -16.89 -22.17 5.01
C ASP A 304 -18.38 -22.45 4.77
N LYS A 305 -18.81 -23.67 5.08
CA LYS A 305 -20.21 -24.11 4.88
C LYS A 305 -21.22 -23.29 5.69
N ARG A 306 -20.78 -22.57 6.73
CA ARG A 306 -21.62 -21.68 7.54
C ARG A 306 -20.83 -20.45 7.95
N VAL A 307 -21.23 -19.29 7.41
CA VAL A 307 -20.66 -18.00 7.79
C VAL A 307 -21.10 -17.64 9.22
N SER A 308 -20.14 -17.47 10.12
CA SER A 308 -20.37 -16.99 11.49
C SER A 308 -20.43 -15.47 11.49
N ILE A 309 -21.62 -14.92 11.78
CA ILE A 309 -21.83 -13.47 11.86
C ILE A 309 -20.94 -12.85 12.94
N ASP A 310 -20.79 -13.51 14.08
CA ASP A 310 -19.93 -13.04 15.17
C ASP A 310 -18.45 -12.98 14.77
N ASN A 311 -17.96 -13.96 14.00
CA ASN A 311 -16.61 -13.92 13.45
C ASN A 311 -16.43 -12.82 12.40
N THR A 312 -17.41 -12.63 11.51
CA THR A 312 -17.39 -11.54 10.54
C THR A 312 -17.32 -10.17 11.22
N ILE A 313 -18.13 -9.94 12.26
CA ILE A 313 -18.09 -8.69 13.04
C ILE A 313 -16.73 -8.51 13.70
N HIS A 314 -16.18 -9.56 14.31
CA HIS A 314 -14.83 -9.54 14.88
C HIS A 314 -13.78 -9.08 13.86
N HIS A 315 -13.76 -9.69 12.67
CA HIS A 315 -12.83 -9.33 11.61
C HIS A 315 -13.02 -7.89 11.15
N LEU A 316 -14.27 -7.45 10.90
CA LEU A 316 -14.53 -6.08 10.45
C LEU A 316 -14.07 -5.04 11.47
N VAL A 317 -14.39 -5.22 12.76
CA VAL A 317 -13.96 -4.32 13.83
C VAL A 317 -12.43 -4.29 13.94
N SER A 318 -11.79 -5.46 13.86
CA SER A 318 -10.33 -5.56 13.96
C SER A 318 -9.63 -4.95 12.74
N ILE A 319 -10.12 -5.20 11.52
CA ILE A 319 -9.60 -4.64 10.27
C ILE A 319 -9.71 -3.12 10.28
N VAL A 320 -10.88 -2.57 10.61
CA VAL A 320 -11.10 -1.13 10.66
C VAL A 320 -10.24 -0.48 11.75
N GLY A 321 -10.15 -1.11 12.94
CA GLY A 321 -9.31 -0.63 14.04
C GLY A 321 -7.81 -0.63 13.68
N MET A 322 -7.31 -1.72 13.11
CA MET A 322 -5.91 -1.83 12.69
C MET A 322 -5.58 -0.88 11.54
N ALA A 323 -6.47 -0.75 10.55
CA ALA A 323 -6.32 0.20 9.46
C ALA A 323 -6.28 1.64 9.97
N ALA A 324 -7.16 2.00 10.93
CA ALA A 324 -7.14 3.31 11.57
C ALA A 324 -5.80 3.57 12.27
N GLY A 325 -5.31 2.62 13.08
CA GLY A 325 -3.99 2.72 13.72
C GLY A 325 -2.85 2.98 12.72
N LEU A 326 -2.84 2.26 11.60
CA LEU A 326 -1.84 2.44 10.54
C LEU A 326 -1.96 3.77 9.78
N ILE A 327 -3.19 4.29 9.61
CA ILE A 327 -3.47 5.56 8.93
C ILE A 327 -3.07 6.74 9.82
N TYR A 328 -3.57 6.78 11.05
CA TYR A 328 -3.32 7.86 12.01
C TYR A 328 -1.93 7.78 12.64
N ARG A 329 -1.29 6.61 12.63
CA ARG A 329 0.00 6.33 13.28
C ARG A 329 0.01 6.71 14.77
N LYS A 330 -1.13 6.52 15.43
CA LYS A 330 -1.34 6.77 16.86
C LYS A 330 -1.77 5.46 17.53
N CYS A 331 -1.76 5.43 18.86
CA CYS A 331 -2.23 4.31 19.67
C CYS A 331 -1.32 3.06 19.61
N GLY A 332 -0.02 3.25 19.37
CA GLY A 332 0.94 2.16 19.12
C GLY A 332 1.00 1.13 20.25
N SER A 333 1.30 1.59 21.47
CA SER A 333 1.46 0.72 22.64
C SER A 333 0.15 0.01 23.01
N GLU A 334 -1.00 0.71 22.96
CA GLU A 334 -2.29 0.10 23.26
C GLU A 334 -2.68 -0.95 22.22
N MET A 335 -2.38 -0.71 20.94
CA MET A 335 -2.67 -1.68 19.89
C MET A 335 -1.78 -2.93 19.96
N MET A 336 -0.53 -2.81 20.38
CA MET A 336 0.32 -3.99 20.62
C MET A 336 -0.16 -4.79 21.81
N ALA A 337 -0.54 -4.13 22.89
CA ALA A 337 -1.14 -4.79 24.04
C ALA A 337 -2.43 -5.51 23.65
N ALA A 338 -3.32 -4.84 22.89
CA ALA A 338 -4.54 -5.42 22.37
C ALA A 338 -4.25 -6.64 21.47
N LEU A 339 -3.34 -6.50 20.49
CA LEU A 339 -2.96 -7.59 19.58
C LEU A 339 -2.43 -8.82 20.35
N PHE A 340 -1.59 -8.58 21.36
CA PHE A 340 -1.06 -9.65 22.21
C PHE A 340 -2.17 -10.39 22.95
N ILE A 341 -3.03 -9.67 23.68
CA ILE A 341 -4.08 -10.30 24.49
C ILE A 341 -5.17 -10.96 23.63
N THR A 342 -5.36 -10.49 22.41
CA THR A 342 -6.30 -11.13 21.49
C THR A 342 -5.70 -12.41 20.90
N GLU A 343 -4.43 -12.42 20.52
CA GLU A 343 -3.86 -13.58 19.82
C GLU A 343 -3.30 -14.68 20.72
N ILE A 344 -2.95 -14.39 21.99
CA ILE A 344 -2.33 -15.39 22.88
C ILE A 344 -3.19 -16.65 23.13
N SER A 345 -4.52 -16.53 23.02
CA SER A 345 -5.44 -17.67 23.14
C SER A 345 -5.60 -18.48 21.84
N SER A 346 -5.31 -17.89 20.68
CA SER A 346 -5.63 -18.44 19.36
C SER A 346 -4.91 -19.78 19.06
N PRO A 347 -3.62 -20.00 19.41
CA PRO A 347 -2.99 -21.30 19.18
C PRO A 347 -3.73 -22.47 19.85
N PHE A 348 -4.28 -22.27 21.05
CA PHE A 348 -5.07 -23.26 21.76
C PHE A 348 -6.48 -23.43 21.16
N LEU A 349 -7.07 -22.35 20.64
CA LEU A 349 -8.31 -22.39 19.86
C LEU A 349 -8.16 -23.24 18.59
N HIS A 350 -7.05 -23.14 17.87
CA HIS A 350 -6.82 -23.96 16.69
C HIS A 350 -6.45 -25.40 17.08
N LEU A 351 -5.65 -25.60 18.13
CA LEU A 351 -5.30 -26.92 18.65
C LEU A 351 -6.53 -27.77 19.00
N ARG A 352 -7.53 -27.19 19.68
CA ARG A 352 -8.75 -27.94 20.03
C ARG A 352 -9.55 -28.40 18.80
N GLU A 353 -9.52 -27.67 17.69
CA GLU A 353 -10.22 -28.05 16.46
C GLU A 353 -9.37 -29.06 15.66
N PHE A 354 -8.05 -28.90 15.62
CA PHE A 354 -7.15 -29.90 15.05
C PHE A 354 -7.33 -31.26 15.71
N LEU A 355 -7.34 -31.32 17.04
CA LEU A 355 -7.55 -32.57 17.76
C LEU A 355 -8.87 -33.24 17.39
N LYS A 356 -9.95 -32.48 17.20
CA LYS A 356 -11.25 -33.03 16.77
C LYS A 356 -11.18 -33.62 15.36
N GLU A 357 -10.52 -32.96 14.41
CA GLU A 357 -10.37 -33.46 13.04
C GLU A 357 -9.40 -34.64 12.94
N LEU A 358 -8.42 -34.71 13.84
CA LEU A 358 -7.48 -35.83 13.96
C LEU A 358 -8.09 -37.07 14.66
N GLY A 359 -9.35 -37.00 15.10
CA GLY A 359 -10.05 -38.12 15.74
C GLY A 359 -9.94 -38.17 17.28
N TYR A 360 -9.27 -37.19 17.89
CA TYR A 360 -9.13 -37.08 19.35
C TYR A 360 -10.31 -36.35 20.02
N ARG A 361 -11.50 -36.34 19.39
CA ARG A 361 -12.69 -35.70 19.97
C ARG A 361 -13.04 -36.37 21.31
N ASP A 362 -13.40 -35.55 22.29
CA ASP A 362 -13.81 -35.98 23.64
C ASP A 362 -12.75 -36.76 24.46
N THR A 363 -11.47 -36.68 24.05
CA THR A 363 -10.33 -37.20 24.82
C THR A 363 -9.86 -36.21 25.90
N ASP A 364 -9.05 -36.68 26.86
CA ASP A 364 -8.42 -35.81 27.86
C ASP A 364 -7.52 -34.73 27.24
N LEU A 365 -6.81 -35.05 26.15
CA LEU A 365 -5.99 -34.10 25.42
C LEU A 365 -6.85 -32.99 24.78
N ASN A 366 -7.99 -33.35 24.18
CA ASN A 366 -8.92 -32.36 23.63
C ASN A 366 -9.53 -31.48 24.71
N LEU A 367 -9.88 -32.06 25.86
CA LEU A 367 -10.38 -31.29 26.99
C LEU A 367 -9.31 -30.35 27.56
N ALA A 368 -8.06 -30.79 27.67
CA ALA A 368 -6.96 -29.93 28.11
C ALA A 368 -6.81 -28.71 27.18
N ALA A 369 -6.90 -28.91 25.86
CA ALA A 369 -6.89 -27.80 24.89
C ALA A 369 -8.11 -26.87 25.04
N ASP A 370 -9.32 -27.43 25.24
CA ASP A 370 -10.53 -26.64 25.51
C ASP A 370 -10.39 -25.75 26.76
N ILE A 371 -9.90 -26.34 27.86
CA ILE A 371 -9.73 -25.64 29.15
C ILE A 371 -8.62 -24.59 29.03
N SER A 372 -7.50 -24.92 28.39
CA SER A 372 -6.39 -23.98 28.19
C SER A 372 -6.82 -22.78 27.36
N PHE A 373 -7.52 -23.01 26.25
CA PHE A 373 -8.10 -21.93 25.46
C PHE A 373 -9.04 -21.06 26.30
N ALA A 374 -9.99 -21.67 27.02
CA ALA A 374 -10.95 -20.93 27.82
C ALA A 374 -10.29 -20.11 28.93
N ALA A 375 -9.31 -20.68 29.63
CA ALA A 375 -8.58 -20.00 30.71
C ALA A 375 -7.77 -18.81 30.19
N ILE A 376 -6.97 -19.02 29.13
CA ILE A 376 -6.14 -17.97 28.53
C ILE A 376 -7.02 -16.86 27.94
N PHE A 377 -8.07 -17.21 27.21
CA PHE A 377 -9.02 -16.23 26.66
C PHE A 377 -9.65 -15.38 27.76
N SER A 378 -10.13 -16.02 28.82
CA SER A 378 -10.79 -15.34 29.93
C SER A 378 -9.83 -14.40 30.64
N PHE A 379 -8.63 -14.87 30.97
CA PHE A 379 -7.64 -14.05 31.64
C PHE A 379 -7.17 -12.89 30.75
N ALA A 380 -6.72 -13.16 29.53
CA ALA A 380 -6.21 -12.14 28.63
C ALA A 380 -7.27 -11.10 28.26
N ARG A 381 -8.47 -11.53 27.85
CA ARG A 381 -9.47 -10.63 27.28
C ARG A 381 -10.49 -10.09 28.29
N MET A 382 -10.80 -10.80 29.37
CA MET A 382 -11.77 -10.33 30.37
C MET A 382 -11.13 -9.64 31.57
N VAL A 383 -9.85 -9.90 31.87
CA VAL A 383 -9.12 -9.17 32.92
C VAL A 383 -8.37 -7.98 32.32
N PHE A 384 -7.47 -8.21 31.36
CA PHE A 384 -6.70 -7.11 30.76
C PHE A 384 -7.42 -6.36 29.65
N GLY A 385 -8.33 -7.01 28.92
CA GLY A 385 -9.09 -6.37 27.84
C GLY A 385 -9.86 -5.12 28.26
N PRO A 386 -10.69 -5.14 29.33
CA PRO A 386 -11.37 -3.95 29.80
C PRO A 386 -10.41 -2.83 30.20
N TYR A 387 -9.27 -3.17 30.82
CA TYR A 387 -8.25 -2.19 31.20
C TYR A 387 -7.62 -1.51 29.97
N ILE A 388 -7.20 -2.27 28.96
CA ILE A 388 -6.63 -1.72 27.71
C ILE A 388 -7.69 -0.92 26.94
N ALA A 389 -8.93 -1.39 26.89
CA ALA A 389 -10.03 -0.66 26.27
C ALA A 389 -10.29 0.67 26.98
N TRP A 390 -10.33 0.67 28.31
CA TRP A 390 -10.46 1.89 29.12
C TRP A 390 -9.33 2.88 28.82
N LEU A 391 -8.07 2.45 28.87
CA LEU A 391 -6.91 3.28 28.53
C LEU A 391 -7.06 3.91 27.13
N THR A 392 -7.41 3.08 26.14
CA THR A 392 -7.61 3.51 24.75
C THR A 392 -8.73 4.55 24.61
N LEU A 393 -9.83 4.36 25.34
CA LEU A 393 -10.99 5.26 25.35
C LEU A 393 -10.69 6.60 26.04
N THR A 394 -9.89 6.59 27.11
CA THR A 394 -9.55 7.80 27.88
C THR A 394 -8.41 8.61 27.26
N ALA A 395 -7.52 7.98 26.50
CA ALA A 395 -6.40 8.67 25.86
C ALA A 395 -6.84 9.55 24.67
N ASP A 396 -5.96 10.43 24.18
CA ASP A 396 -6.18 11.30 23.01
C ASP A 396 -6.08 10.54 21.67
N ASN A 397 -6.90 9.50 21.54
CA ASN A 397 -7.01 8.67 20.36
C ASN A 397 -8.15 9.13 19.44
N PRO A 398 -8.00 9.00 18.11
CA PRO A 398 -9.09 9.23 17.16
C PRO A 398 -10.36 8.45 17.52
N LEU A 399 -11.54 9.05 17.32
CA LEU A 399 -12.84 8.47 17.67
C LEU A 399 -13.04 7.07 17.08
N ILE A 400 -12.56 6.84 15.85
CA ILE A 400 -12.67 5.54 15.19
C ILE A 400 -11.87 4.45 15.93
N ILE A 401 -10.67 4.75 16.46
CA ILE A 401 -9.87 3.78 17.23
C ILE A 401 -10.60 3.45 18.54
N LYS A 402 -11.15 4.47 19.21
CA LYS A 402 -11.97 4.30 20.41
C LYS A 402 -13.19 3.41 20.16
N ALA A 403 -13.93 3.67 19.09
CA ALA A 403 -15.10 2.88 18.71
C ALA A 403 -14.74 1.41 18.41
N MET A 404 -13.64 1.17 17.68
CA MET A 404 -13.22 -0.19 17.34
C MET A 404 -12.66 -0.94 18.56
N ALA A 405 -11.96 -0.27 19.48
CA ALA A 405 -11.51 -0.88 20.74
C ALA A 405 -12.70 -1.32 21.61
N LEU A 406 -13.73 -0.47 21.75
CA LEU A 406 -14.96 -0.84 22.45
C LEU A 406 -15.68 -1.99 21.73
N GLY A 407 -15.81 -1.93 20.41
CA GLY A 407 -16.42 -2.99 19.61
C GLY A 407 -15.72 -4.34 19.82
N LEU A 408 -14.39 -4.34 19.84
CA LEU A 408 -13.60 -5.56 20.03
C LEU A 408 -13.77 -6.14 21.44
N GLN A 409 -13.90 -5.28 22.46
CA GLN A 409 -14.20 -5.71 23.82
C GLN A 409 -15.61 -6.31 23.94
N LEU A 410 -16.60 -5.73 23.27
CA LEU A 410 -17.98 -6.25 23.24
C LEU A 410 -18.07 -7.62 22.57
N VAL A 411 -17.41 -7.79 21.42
CA VAL A 411 -17.30 -9.10 20.75
C VAL A 411 -16.62 -10.12 21.66
N SER A 412 -15.55 -9.72 22.35
CA SER A 412 -14.85 -10.60 23.29
C SER A 412 -15.72 -11.02 24.46
N ALA A 413 -16.54 -10.11 25.01
CA ALA A 413 -17.50 -10.43 26.08
C ALA A 413 -18.60 -11.40 25.61
N TYR A 414 -19.11 -11.20 24.39
CA TYR A 414 -20.07 -12.13 23.78
C TYR A 414 -19.49 -13.54 23.60
N TRP A 415 -18.24 -13.63 23.14
CA TRP A 415 -17.54 -14.91 23.03
C TRP A 415 -17.26 -15.55 24.39
N PHE A 416 -16.88 -14.78 25.40
CA PHE A 416 -16.71 -15.28 26.76
C PHE A 416 -17.99 -15.97 27.27
N TYR A 417 -19.16 -15.37 27.06
CA TYR A 417 -20.45 -16.00 27.39
C TYR A 417 -20.63 -17.36 26.68
N LYS A 418 -20.33 -17.45 25.37
CA LYS A 418 -20.41 -18.71 24.61
C LYS A 418 -19.42 -19.76 25.14
N ILE A 419 -18.20 -19.34 25.48
CA ILE A 419 -17.15 -20.23 26.01
C ILE A 419 -17.55 -20.77 27.38
N ALA A 420 -18.01 -19.91 28.29
CA ALA A 420 -18.47 -20.31 29.62
C ALA A 420 -19.59 -21.36 29.54
N ARG A 421 -20.58 -21.16 28.67
CA ARG A 421 -21.64 -22.15 28.42
C ARG A 421 -21.11 -23.48 27.89
N MET A 422 -20.15 -23.44 26.97
CA MET A 422 -19.52 -24.63 26.40
C MET A 422 -18.75 -25.43 27.46
N VAL A 423 -17.98 -24.76 28.31
CA VAL A 423 -17.24 -25.38 29.42
C VAL A 423 -18.20 -26.01 30.43
N SER A 424 -19.21 -25.26 30.90
CA SER A 424 -20.21 -25.78 31.85
C SER A 424 -20.92 -27.02 31.30
N TYR A 425 -21.32 -27.00 30.03
CA TYR A 425 -21.95 -28.17 29.39
C TYR A 425 -21.02 -29.40 29.39
N LYS A 426 -19.74 -29.23 29.02
CA LYS A 426 -18.77 -30.33 28.97
C LYS A 426 -18.49 -30.93 30.35
N LEU A 427 -18.34 -30.09 31.38
CA LEU A 427 -18.12 -30.54 32.75
C LEU A 427 -19.31 -31.34 33.28
N THR A 428 -20.54 -30.85 33.08
CA THR A 428 -21.76 -31.56 33.49
C THR A 428 -21.91 -32.90 32.79
N LYS A 429 -21.69 -32.96 31.46
CA LYS A 429 -21.75 -34.21 30.69
C LYS A 429 -20.75 -35.24 31.21
N ARG A 430 -19.53 -34.81 31.55
CA ARG A 430 -18.47 -35.70 32.03
C ARG A 430 -18.74 -36.23 33.44
N ALA A 431 -19.28 -35.38 34.33
CA ALA A 431 -19.72 -35.80 35.66
C ALA A 431 -20.82 -36.88 35.56
N ALA A 432 -21.82 -36.67 34.70
CA ALA A 432 -22.88 -37.66 34.46
C ALA A 432 -22.34 -39.00 33.92
N SER A 433 -21.39 -38.96 32.98
CA SER A 433 -20.77 -40.18 32.42
C SER A 433 -19.94 -40.95 33.45
N LYS A 434 -19.17 -40.26 34.32
CA LYS A 434 -18.42 -40.91 35.41
C LYS A 434 -19.35 -41.58 36.42
N ASN A 435 -20.46 -40.92 36.77
CA ASN A 435 -21.45 -41.49 37.70
C ASN A 435 -22.12 -42.75 37.14
N LEU A 436 -22.43 -42.78 35.83
CA LEU A 436 -22.97 -43.97 35.15
C LEU A 436 -21.99 -45.15 35.12
N VAL A 437 -20.70 -44.89 34.87
CA VAL A 437 -19.66 -45.94 34.89
C VAL A 437 -19.41 -46.46 36.30
N CYS A 438 -19.44 -45.59 37.32
CA CYS A 438 -19.32 -45.99 38.72
C CYS A 438 -20.51 -46.86 39.15
N ALA A 439 -21.74 -46.46 38.78
CA ALA A 439 -22.95 -47.24 39.08
C ALA A 439 -22.93 -48.64 38.45
N ARG A 440 -22.43 -48.81 37.21
CA ARG A 440 -22.27 -50.14 36.57
C ARG A 440 -21.18 -51.02 37.15
N LYS A 441 -20.22 -50.47 37.90
CA LYS A 441 -19.19 -51.25 38.59
C LYS A 441 -19.64 -51.72 39.98
N LEU A 442 -20.72 -51.14 40.50
CA LEU A 442 -21.31 -51.45 41.80
C LEU A 442 -22.56 -52.36 41.67
N SER A 443 -23.05 -52.60 40.45
CA SER A 443 -24.03 -53.62 40.08
C SER A 443 -23.33 -54.85 39.54
#